data_AF-A0A7U9DZI6-F1
#
_entry.id   AF-A0A7U9DZI6-F1
#
_cell.length_a   1.000
_cell.length_b   1.000
_cell.length_c   1.000
_cell.angle_alpha   90.00
_cell.angle_beta   90.00
_cell.angle_gamma   90.00
#
_symmetry.space_group_name_H-M   'P 1'
#
loop_
_entity.id
_entity.type
_entity.pdbx_description
1 polymer ?
#
loop_
_entity_poly.entity_id
_entity_poly.type
_entity_poly.pdbx_seq_one_letter_code
_entity_poly.pdbx_strand_id
1 'polypeptide(L)'
;MLLTPANSVHTFRMRMAIDVAYLDRRLTVIAVRTMRPGRLGLPRLRARHVLEAEAGAMDEWGVRVGARVEVVEGSAESADGAGRLG
;
A
#
# COMPACT_ATOMS: atom_id res chain seq x y z
N MET A 1 -3.18 1.12 -2.45
CA MET A 1 -4.16 0.11 -1.98
C MET A 1 -3.92 -0.19 -0.51
N LEU A 2 -4.98 -0.46 0.27
CA LEU A 2 -4.88 -0.90 1.67
C LEU A 2 -5.27 -2.38 1.80
N LEU A 3 -4.35 -3.20 2.29
CA LEU A 3 -4.53 -4.61 2.55
C LEU A 3 -4.87 -4.84 4.03
N THR A 4 -6.01 -5.48 4.28
CA THR A 4 -6.49 -5.81 5.63
C THR A 4 -7.26 -7.14 5.63
N PRO A 5 -6.99 -8.06 6.57
CA PRO A 5 -5.84 -8.07 7.47
C PRO A 5 -4.54 -8.37 6.70
N ALA A 6 -3.47 -7.65 7.00
CA ALA A 6 -2.16 -7.94 6.42
C ALA A 6 -1.02 -7.58 7.38
N ASN A 7 -0.02 -8.44 7.45
CA ASN A 7 1.20 -8.20 8.23
C ASN A 7 2.49 -8.44 7.41
N SER A 8 2.34 -8.83 6.15
CA SER A 8 3.41 -9.07 5.19
C SER A 8 2.88 -8.86 3.78
N VAL A 9 3.79 -8.61 2.83
CA VAL A 9 3.54 -8.57 1.39
C VAL A 9 4.72 -9.19 0.65
N HIS A 10 4.48 -9.61 -0.57
CA HIS A 10 5.52 -10.06 -1.50
C HIS A 10 5.38 -9.32 -2.82
N THR A 11 6.47 -9.24 -3.57
CA THR A 11 6.50 -8.67 -4.92
C THR A 11 6.79 -9.72 -5.99
N PHE A 12 6.44 -10.99 -5.75
CA PHE A 12 6.57 -12.04 -6.75
C PHE A 12 5.74 -11.72 -7.99
N ARG A 13 6.32 -11.95 -9.17
CA ARG A 13 5.72 -11.66 -10.49
C ARG A 13 5.42 -10.18 -10.78
N MET A 14 5.74 -9.26 -9.88
CA MET A 14 5.68 -7.82 -10.16
C MET A 14 6.86 -7.40 -11.03
N ARG A 15 6.67 -6.36 -11.85
CA ARG A 15 7.73 -5.75 -12.68
C ARG A 15 8.20 -4.39 -12.14
N MET A 16 7.45 -3.80 -11.24
CA MET A 16 7.69 -2.48 -10.66
C MET A 16 7.98 -2.59 -9.17
N ALA A 17 8.75 -1.63 -8.64
CA ALA A 17 8.93 -1.49 -7.20
C ALA A 17 7.70 -0.81 -6.60
N ILE A 18 7.42 -1.13 -5.34
CA ILE A 18 6.34 -0.51 -4.57
C ILE A 18 6.87 0.02 -3.26
N ASP A 19 6.24 1.07 -2.75
CA ASP A 19 6.38 1.43 -1.35
C ASP A 19 5.33 0.73 -0.51
N VAL A 20 5.74 0.33 0.69
CA VAL A 20 4.95 -0.45 1.63
C VAL A 20 5.06 0.20 3.01
N ALA A 21 3.93 0.69 3.51
CA ALA A 21 3.78 1.10 4.90
C ALA A 21 3.04 0.02 5.69
N TYR A 22 3.64 -0.45 6.78
CA TYR A 22 3.02 -1.38 7.72
C TYR A 22 2.37 -0.58 8.84
N LEU A 23 1.10 -0.87 9.14
CA LEU A 23 0.32 -0.16 10.15
C LEU A 23 -0.16 -1.10 11.26
N ASP A 24 -0.18 -0.61 12.50
CA ASP A 24 -0.78 -1.34 13.63
C ASP A 24 -2.33 -1.23 13.65
N ARG A 25 -2.98 -1.82 14.67
CA ARG A 25 -4.45 -1.80 14.83
C ARG A 25 -5.07 -0.39 14.85
N ARG A 26 -4.28 0.65 15.11
CA ARG A 26 -4.73 2.04 15.25
C ARG A 26 -4.39 2.87 14.01
N LEU A 27 -4.04 2.21 12.90
CA LEU A 27 -3.55 2.83 11.66
C LEU A 27 -2.32 3.71 11.89
N THR A 28 -1.48 3.35 12.87
CA THR A 28 -0.18 4.00 13.08
C THR A 28 0.90 3.27 12.30
N VAL A 29 1.67 4.01 11.51
CA VAL A 29 2.76 3.48 10.70
C VAL A 29 3.90 3.02 11.59
N ILE A 30 4.21 1.73 11.54
CA ILE A 30 5.31 1.10 12.29
C ILE A 30 6.53 0.81 11.42
N ALA A 31 6.39 0.93 10.09
CA ALA A 31 7.51 1.03 9.15
C ALA A 31 7.07 1.39 7.74
N VAL A 32 8.05 1.89 6.99
CA VAL A 32 7.96 2.14 5.55
C VAL A 32 9.15 1.46 4.86
N ARG A 33 8.91 0.84 3.71
CA ARG A 33 9.92 0.16 2.89
C ARG A 33 9.59 0.33 1.40
N THR A 34 10.58 0.66 0.59
CA THR A 34 10.51 0.40 -0.86
C THR A 34 10.93 -1.04 -1.14
N MET A 35 10.06 -1.81 -1.78
CA MET A 35 10.28 -3.21 -2.13
C MET A 35 10.47 -3.36 -3.65
N ARG A 36 11.65 -3.83 -4.05
CA ARG A 36 11.95 -4.19 -5.45
C ARG A 36 11.18 -5.45 -5.87
N PRO A 37 10.98 -5.69 -7.18
CA PRO A 37 10.44 -6.94 -7.72
C PRO A 37 11.10 -8.22 -7.16
N GLY A 38 10.31 -9.29 -7.02
CA GLY A 38 10.81 -10.60 -6.62
C GLY A 38 11.35 -10.65 -5.19
N ARG A 39 10.70 -9.98 -4.25
CA ARG A 39 11.06 -9.97 -2.82
C ARG A 39 9.92 -10.47 -1.96
N LEU A 40 10.28 -11.12 -0.86
CA LEU A 40 9.36 -11.48 0.22
C LEU A 40 9.62 -10.56 1.40
N GLY A 41 8.60 -9.84 1.85
CA GLY A 41 8.64 -9.12 3.12
C GLY A 41 8.58 -10.11 4.27
N LEU A 42 9.41 -9.92 5.29
CA LEU A 42 9.25 -10.68 6.54
C LEU A 42 8.00 -10.16 7.27
N PRO A 43 7.15 -11.04 7.81
CA PRO A 43 5.98 -10.62 8.57
C PRO A 43 6.35 -9.74 9.76
N ARG A 44 5.61 -8.64 9.93
CA ARG A 44 5.72 -7.76 11.09
C ARG A 44 4.60 -8.08 12.06
N LEU A 45 4.92 -8.74 13.17
CA LEU A 45 3.92 -9.25 14.13
C LEU A 45 2.94 -8.18 14.65
N ARG A 46 3.37 -6.92 14.72
CA ARG A 46 2.54 -5.79 15.16
C ARG A 46 1.70 -5.15 14.04
N ALA A 47 2.00 -5.46 12.78
CA ALA A 47 1.24 -4.97 11.65
C ALA A 47 -0.11 -5.69 11.54
N ARG A 48 -1.15 -4.93 11.21
CA ARG A 48 -2.51 -5.41 10.97
C ARG A 48 -3.06 -4.95 9.63
N HIS A 49 -2.45 -3.92 9.07
CA HIS A 49 -2.73 -3.41 7.75
C HIS A 49 -1.42 -3.17 7.01
N VAL A 50 -1.48 -3.25 5.68
CA VAL A 50 -0.40 -2.83 4.79
C VAL A 50 -0.98 -1.84 3.79
N LEU A 51 -0.45 -0.62 3.77
CA LEU A 51 -0.70 0.35 2.71
C LEU A 51 0.42 0.19 1.68
N GLU A 52 0.05 -0.06 0.43
CA GLU A 52 0.98 -0.16 -0.69
C GLU A 52 0.65 0.84 -1.79
N ALA A 53 1.69 1.34 -2.45
CA ALA A 53 1.58 2.26 -3.58
C ALA A 53 2.82 2.14 -4.47
N GLU A 54 2.85 2.85 -5.60
CA GLU A 54 4.04 2.94 -6.44
C GLU A 54 5.25 3.47 -5.65
N ALA A 55 6.45 3.04 -6.00
CA ALA A 55 7.67 3.52 -5.36
C ALA A 55 7.79 5.06 -5.46
N GLY A 56 8.07 5.71 -4.33
CA GLY A 56 8.13 7.17 -4.21
C GLY A 56 6.87 7.78 -3.58
N ALA A 57 5.71 7.10 -3.67
CA ALA A 57 4.45 7.64 -3.18
C ALA A 57 4.44 7.89 -1.67
N MET A 58 5.12 7.05 -0.86
CA MET A 58 5.12 7.27 0.59
C MET A 58 5.90 8.52 0.99
N ASP A 59 6.98 8.83 0.28
CA ASP A 59 7.76 10.04 0.50
C ASP A 59 6.95 11.28 0.07
N GLU A 60 6.33 11.21 -1.11
CA GLU A 60 5.46 12.27 -1.63
C GLU A 60 4.30 12.60 -0.67
N TRP A 61 3.70 11.57 -0.07
CA TRP A 61 2.61 11.73 0.90
C TRP A 61 3.11 12.10 2.32
N GLY A 62 4.42 12.10 2.56
CA GLY A 62 5.00 12.31 3.89
C GLY A 62 4.71 11.17 4.88
N VAL A 63 4.40 9.96 4.38
CA VAL A 63 4.14 8.78 5.19
C VAL A 63 5.45 8.26 5.77
N ARG A 64 5.55 8.32 7.10
CA ARG A 64 6.74 7.92 7.87
C ARG A 64 6.36 7.19 9.14
N VAL A 65 7.32 6.50 9.75
CA VAL A 65 7.13 5.86 11.06
C VAL A 65 6.57 6.85 12.08
N GLY A 66 5.54 6.42 12.80
CA GLY A 66 4.82 7.22 13.80
C GLY A 66 3.69 8.07 13.23
N ALA A 67 3.59 8.24 11.90
CA ALA A 67 2.44 8.88 11.29
C ALA A 67 1.17 8.04 11.51
N ARG A 68 0.01 8.71 11.60
CA ARG A 68 -1.29 8.06 11.64
C ARG A 68 -2.00 8.30 10.31
N VAL A 69 -2.53 7.23 9.73
CA VAL A 69 -3.27 7.27 8.47
C VAL A 69 -4.77 7.26 8.78
N GLU A 70 -5.53 8.04 8.04
CA GLU A 70 -6.98 7.98 7.97
C GLU A 70 -7.40 7.42 6.62
N VAL A 71 -8.43 6.58 6.61
CA VAL A 71 -8.97 5.98 5.40
C VAL A 71 -10.34 6.59 5.17
N VAL A 72 -10.47 7.32 4.07
CA VAL A 72 -11.75 7.88 3.61
C VAL A 72 -12.19 7.09 2.38
N GLU A 73 -13.48 6.76 2.30
CA GLU A 73 -14.05 6.18 1.09
C GLU A 73 -14.11 7.28 0.02
N GLY A 74 -13.35 7.09 -1.07
CA GLY A 74 -13.51 7.91 -2.27
C GLY A 74 -14.62 7.32 -3.13
N SER A 75 -15.51 8.15 -3.64
CA SER A 75 -16.36 7.74 -4.77
C SER A 75 -15.46 7.54 -5.99
N ALA A 76 -15.23 6.30 -6.39
CA ALA A 76 -14.67 6.04 -7.71
C ALA A 76 -15.73 6.47 -8.73
N GLU A 77 -15.52 7.58 -9.44
CA GLU A 77 -16.23 7.78 -10.69
C GLU A 77 -15.82 6.64 -11.62
N SER A 78 -16.73 5.69 -11.82
CA SER A 78 -16.59 4.65 -12.83
C SER A 78 -16.45 5.34 -14.18
N ALA A 79 -15.29 5.20 -14.82
CA ALA A 79 -15.12 5.55 -16.22
C ALA A 79 -15.87 4.54 -17.11
N ASP A 80 -17.20 4.55 -17.06
CA ASP A 80 -18.05 3.81 -18.00
C ASP A 80 -18.44 4.74 -19.14
N GLY A 81 -17.98 4.42 -20.36
CA GLY A 81 -18.57 4.95 -21.59
C GLY A 81 -17.64 5.51 -22.66
N ALA A 82 -16.49 4.90 -22.95
CA ALA A 82 -15.79 5.15 -24.22
C ALA A 82 -15.47 3.82 -24.91
N GLY A 83 -16.36 3.40 -25.82
CA GLY A 83 -16.08 2.29 -26.74
C GLY A 83 -17.21 1.33 -27.04
N ARG A 84 -18.40 1.82 -27.42
CA ARG A 84 -19.24 1.06 -28.37
C ARG A 84 -19.02 1.65 -29.77
N LEU A 85 -18.03 1.11 -30.47
CA LEU A 85 -17.93 1.15 -31.93
C LEU A 85 -17.39 -0.22 -32.37
N GLY A 86 -18.19 -0.92 -33.17
CA GLY A 86 -17.96 -2.29 -33.64
C GLY A 86 -19.29 -3.01 -33.79
#